data_AF-A0A968D5J7-F1
#
_entry.id   AF-A0A968D5J7-F1
#
_cell.length_a   1.000
_cell.length_b   1.000
_cell.length_c   1.000
_cell.angle_alpha   90.00
_cell.angle_beta   90.00
_cell.angle_gamma   90.00
#
_symmetry.space_group_name_H-M   'P 1'
#
loop_
_entity.id
_entity.type
_entity.pdbx_description
1 polymer ?
#
loop_
_entity_poly.entity_id
_entity_poly.type
_entity_poly.pdbx_seq_one_letter_code
_entity_poly.pdbx_strand_id
1 'polypeptide(L)'
;MYVLRLMSIASIVLISSTALAQRFAPFESEQDRFRILVPGGTFDIETVDYETEYGIVVPARVHTAETDDGTYTLTVVDYTNAMELHEQRIAELDGVYLAVYGEVDVRASVAYAALQIRQRAASVEYDNYHYIGRVDGHQLHTTNHDGTRTYAGMYLLESKLYVIDATVNPGTPPG
;
A
#
# COMPACT_ATOMS: atom_id res chain seq x y z
N MET A 1 33.32 -39.87 -22.36
CA MET A 1 32.52 -39.77 -21.11
C MET A 1 32.77 -38.50 -20.28
N TYR A 2 33.97 -37.88 -20.30
CA TYR A 2 34.23 -36.62 -19.58
C TYR A 2 33.44 -35.42 -20.12
N VAL A 3 33.27 -35.32 -21.44
CA VAL A 3 32.57 -34.19 -22.10
C VAL A 3 31.08 -34.14 -21.76
N LEU A 4 30.40 -35.30 -21.71
CA LEU A 4 28.99 -35.37 -21.27
C LEU A 4 28.82 -34.94 -19.80
N ARG A 5 29.79 -35.28 -18.94
CA ARG A 5 29.79 -34.93 -17.51
C ARG A 5 30.00 -33.43 -17.28
N LEU A 6 30.84 -32.80 -18.12
CA LEU A 6 31.06 -31.34 -18.12
C LEU A 6 29.83 -30.55 -18.60
N MET A 7 29.11 -31.04 -19.62
CA MET A 7 27.86 -30.41 -20.06
C MET A 7 26.76 -30.48 -18.99
N SER A 8 26.63 -31.59 -18.26
CA SER A 8 25.64 -31.72 -17.19
C SER A 8 25.89 -30.78 -16.01
N ILE A 9 27.15 -30.55 -15.64
CA ILE A 9 27.51 -29.60 -14.57
C ILE A 9 27.24 -28.15 -15.01
N ALA A 10 27.57 -27.81 -16.26
CA ALA A 10 27.29 -26.49 -16.82
C ALA A 10 25.78 -26.18 -16.86
N SER A 11 24.93 -27.16 -17.17
CA SER A 11 23.48 -27.00 -17.14
C SER A 11 22.93 -26.78 -15.73
N ILE A 12 23.47 -27.44 -14.70
CA ILE A 12 23.02 -27.25 -13.31
C ILE A 12 23.38 -25.85 -12.79
N VAL A 13 24.54 -25.30 -13.16
CA VAL A 13 24.96 -23.95 -12.76
C VAL A 13 24.08 -22.87 -13.43
N LEU A 14 23.69 -23.06 -14.69
CA LEU A 14 22.84 -22.12 -15.43
C LEU A 14 21.39 -22.08 -14.93
N ILE A 15 20.89 -23.17 -14.33
CA ILE A 15 19.53 -23.23 -13.75
C ILE A 15 19.50 -22.59 -12.35
N SER A 16 20.59 -22.65 -11.58
CA SER A 16 20.67 -22.01 -10.25
C SER A 16 20.63 -20.48 -10.31
N SER A 17 21.07 -19.87 -11.41
CA SER A 17 21.08 -18.42 -11.58
C SER A 17 19.70 -17.78 -11.82
N THR A 18 18.69 -18.53 -12.26
CA THR A 18 17.34 -17.97 -12.46
C THR A 18 16.57 -17.78 -11.15
N ALA A 19 16.92 -18.51 -10.09
CA ALA A 19 16.25 -18.42 -8.78
C ALA A 19 16.62 -17.14 -8.00
N LEU A 20 17.82 -16.58 -8.25
CA LEU A 20 18.27 -15.31 -7.66
C LEU A 20 17.78 -14.07 -8.45
N ALA A 21 17.04 -14.27 -9.55
CA ALA A 21 16.61 -13.21 -10.45
C ALA A 21 15.16 -12.72 -10.24
N GLN A 22 14.36 -13.38 -9.40
CA GLN A 22 13.04 -12.85 -9.03
C GLN A 22 13.18 -11.81 -7.92
N ARG A 23 13.49 -10.57 -8.32
CA ARG A 23 13.52 -9.41 -7.42
C ARG A 23 12.19 -9.24 -6.66
N PHE A 24 11.08 -9.55 -7.34
CA PHE A 24 9.74 -9.55 -6.77
C PHE A 24 9.19 -10.97 -6.71
N ALA A 25 8.56 -11.32 -5.59
CA ALA A 25 7.84 -12.57 -5.42
C ALA A 25 6.40 -12.31 -4.92
N PRO A 26 5.44 -13.20 -5.23
CA PRO A 26 4.07 -13.05 -4.75
C PRO A 26 3.99 -13.16 -3.24
N PHE A 27 3.31 -12.21 -2.62
CA PHE A 27 2.86 -12.25 -1.24
C PHE A 27 1.33 -12.22 -1.21
N GLU A 28 0.74 -12.95 -0.28
CA GLU A 28 -0.71 -13.05 -0.10
C GLU A 28 -1.04 -12.91 1.39
N SER A 29 -1.97 -12.00 1.69
CA SER A 29 -2.54 -11.87 3.03
C SER A 29 -3.99 -12.31 2.99
N GLU A 30 -4.29 -13.48 3.55
CA GLU A 30 -5.67 -13.97 3.68
C GLU A 30 -6.50 -13.03 4.57
N GLN A 31 -5.88 -12.54 5.66
CA GLN A 31 -6.53 -11.69 6.64
C GLN A 31 -6.84 -10.29 6.06
N ASP A 32 -5.99 -9.73 5.18
CA ASP A 32 -6.26 -8.46 4.49
C ASP A 32 -6.91 -8.62 3.13
N ARG A 33 -7.01 -9.85 2.60
CA ARG A 33 -7.64 -10.19 1.32
C ARG A 33 -6.99 -9.53 0.10
N PHE A 34 -5.66 -9.54 0.04
CA PHE A 34 -4.92 -9.09 -1.13
C PHE A 34 -3.81 -10.06 -1.52
N ARG A 35 -3.37 -9.94 -2.77
CA ARG A 35 -2.18 -10.58 -3.31
C ARG A 35 -1.43 -9.60 -4.20
N ILE A 36 -0.12 -9.45 -4.00
CA ILE A 36 0.71 -8.50 -4.74
C ILE A 36 2.12 -9.07 -4.93
N LEU A 37 2.85 -8.52 -5.89
CA LEU A 37 4.29 -8.77 -6.04
C LEU A 37 5.07 -7.83 -5.12
N VAL A 38 5.94 -8.37 -4.28
CA VAL A 38 6.70 -7.60 -3.27
C VAL A 38 8.19 -7.87 -3.44
N PRO A 39 9.06 -6.87 -3.27
CA PRO A 39 10.49 -7.10 -3.23
C PRO A 39 10.87 -8.10 -2.12
N GLY A 40 11.66 -9.12 -2.46
CA GLY A 40 12.05 -10.16 -1.49
C GLY A 40 10.93 -11.15 -1.09
N GLY A 41 9.67 -10.86 -1.45
CA GLY A 41 8.53 -11.77 -1.25
C GLY A 41 7.92 -11.77 0.15
N THR A 42 8.37 -10.89 1.05
CA THR A 42 7.91 -10.83 2.44
C THR A 42 7.69 -9.39 2.88
N PHE A 43 6.77 -9.20 3.82
CA PHE A 43 6.55 -7.95 4.53
C PHE A 43 6.81 -8.14 6.02
N ASP A 44 7.35 -7.11 6.66
CA ASP A 44 7.19 -6.89 8.09
C ASP A 44 5.80 -6.28 8.33
N ILE A 45 5.06 -6.80 9.31
CA ILE A 45 3.64 -6.46 9.50
C ILE A 45 3.43 -5.91 10.90
N GLU A 46 2.85 -4.71 10.98
CA GLU A 46 2.48 -4.04 12.22
C GLU A 46 0.99 -3.66 12.21
N THR A 47 0.35 -3.73 13.39
CA THR A 47 -1.01 -3.18 13.58
C THR A 47 -0.92 -1.83 14.27
N VAL A 48 -1.60 -0.83 13.73
CA VAL A 48 -1.58 0.55 14.21
C VAL A 48 -2.99 1.09 14.33
N ASP A 49 -3.16 2.10 15.18
CA ASP A 49 -4.37 2.90 15.23
C ASP A 49 -4.32 3.97 14.14
N TYR A 50 -5.37 4.06 13.33
CA TYR A 50 -5.50 5.03 12.24
C TYR A 50 -6.62 6.02 12.52
N GLU A 51 -6.27 7.30 12.63
CA GLU A 51 -7.25 8.38 12.71
C GLU A 51 -7.77 8.72 11.32
N THR A 52 -9.08 8.65 11.16
CA THR A 52 -9.80 8.97 9.92
C THR A 52 -9.97 10.48 9.73
N GLU A 53 -10.37 10.92 8.53
CA GLU A 53 -10.62 12.36 8.27
C GLU A 53 -11.64 12.95 9.25
N TYR A 54 -12.62 12.13 9.63
CA TYR A 54 -13.71 12.53 10.49
C TYR A 54 -13.45 12.18 11.98
N GLY A 55 -12.22 11.79 12.31
CA GLY A 55 -11.68 11.73 13.66
C GLY A 55 -12.00 10.47 14.46
N ILE A 56 -12.71 9.48 13.90
CA ILE A 56 -12.77 8.16 14.54
C ILE A 56 -11.43 7.44 14.37
N VAL A 57 -11.13 6.53 15.28
CA VAL A 57 -9.95 5.68 15.23
C VAL A 57 -10.36 4.27 14.81
N VAL A 58 -9.73 3.76 13.77
CA VAL A 58 -9.97 2.41 13.22
C VAL A 58 -8.65 1.64 13.17
N PRO A 59 -8.68 0.29 13.25
CA PRO A 59 -7.47 -0.48 13.13
C PRO A 59 -6.94 -0.45 11.69
N ALA A 60 -5.62 -0.35 11.56
CA ALA A 60 -4.92 -0.52 10.30
C ALA A 60 -3.76 -1.52 10.43
N ARG A 61 -3.39 -2.15 9.33
CA ARG A 61 -2.19 -2.98 9.23
C ARG A 61 -1.24 -2.42 8.19
N VAL A 62 0.00 -2.20 8.61
CA VAL A 62 1.08 -1.69 7.75
C VAL A 62 1.98 -2.86 7.41
N HIS A 63 2.10 -3.14 6.12
CA HIS A 63 2.99 -4.15 5.55
C HIS A 63 4.19 -3.42 4.92
N THR A 64 5.40 -3.65 5.41
CA THR A 64 6.61 -2.91 5.01
C THR A 64 7.67 -3.86 4.45
N ALA A 65 8.24 -3.54 3.30
CA ALA A 65 9.37 -4.24 2.71
C ALA A 65 10.46 -3.22 2.37
N GLU A 66 11.65 -3.42 2.93
CA GLU A 66 12.81 -2.57 2.69
C GLU A 66 13.74 -3.18 1.64
N THR A 67 14.29 -2.32 0.79
CA THR A 67 15.29 -2.68 -0.23
C THR A 67 16.35 -1.59 -0.30
N ASP A 68 17.48 -1.89 -0.95
CA ASP A 68 18.52 -0.88 -1.23
C ASP A 68 17.99 0.31 -2.06
N ASP A 69 16.92 0.11 -2.83
CA ASP A 69 16.35 1.12 -3.71
C ASP A 69 15.24 1.97 -3.05
N GLY A 70 14.78 1.58 -1.86
CA GLY A 70 13.72 2.26 -1.11
C GLY A 70 12.83 1.34 -0.30
N THR A 71 11.77 1.93 0.25
CA THR A 71 10.79 1.30 1.13
C THR A 71 9.44 1.16 0.42
N TYR A 72 8.86 -0.03 0.48
CA TYR A 72 7.57 -0.37 -0.09
C TYR A 72 6.62 -0.64 1.06
N THR A 73 5.54 0.12 1.13
CA THR A 73 4.51 -0.03 2.16
C THR A 73 3.15 -0.31 1.52
N LEU A 74 2.39 -1.19 2.16
CA LEU A 74 0.98 -1.39 1.90
C LEU A 74 0.24 -1.26 3.23
N THR A 75 -0.53 -0.19 3.36
CA THR A 75 -1.37 0.05 4.53
C THR A 75 -2.79 -0.38 4.21
N VAL A 76 -3.36 -1.23 5.05
CA VAL A 76 -4.77 -1.66 4.97
C VAL A 76 -5.50 -1.07 6.17
N VAL A 77 -6.33 -0.07 5.92
CA VAL A 77 -7.17 0.58 6.94
C VAL A 77 -8.54 -0.09 6.94
N ASP A 78 -8.99 -0.57 8.10
CA ASP A 78 -10.21 -1.36 8.23
C ASP A 78 -11.40 -0.51 8.73
N TYR A 79 -12.21 -0.04 7.79
CA TYR A 79 -13.42 0.73 8.09
C TYR A 79 -14.65 -0.15 8.36
N THR A 80 -14.50 -1.48 8.54
CA THR A 80 -15.65 -2.39 8.73
C THR A 80 -16.59 -1.93 9.86
N ASN A 81 -16.04 -1.40 10.95
CA ASN A 81 -16.81 -0.93 12.11
C ASN A 81 -16.99 0.60 12.15
N ALA A 82 -16.65 1.32 11.08
CA ALA A 82 -16.65 2.79 11.07
C ALA A 82 -18.03 3.38 11.42
N MET A 83 -19.11 2.75 10.97
CA MET A 83 -20.48 3.23 11.22
C MET A 83 -20.83 3.17 12.71
N GLU A 84 -20.55 2.04 13.35
CA GLU A 84 -20.77 1.88 14.79
C GLU A 84 -19.93 2.88 15.60
N LEU A 85 -18.67 3.08 15.22
CA LEU A 85 -17.77 4.04 15.89
C LEU A 85 -18.26 5.48 15.73
N HIS A 86 -18.80 5.85 14.56
CA HIS A 86 -19.43 7.15 14.36
C HIS A 86 -20.71 7.32 15.17
N GLU A 87 -21.55 6.30 15.28
CA GLU A 87 -22.75 6.33 16.14
C GLU A 87 -22.40 6.53 17.62
N GLN A 88 -21.37 5.84 18.11
CA GLN A 88 -20.85 6.02 19.47
C GLN A 88 -20.37 7.45 19.69
N ARG A 89 -19.60 8.01 18.73
CA ARG A 89 -19.14 9.40 18.79
C ARG A 89 -20.28 10.41 18.76
N ILE A 90 -21.34 10.17 17.98
CA ILE A 90 -22.54 11.04 17.96
C ILE A 90 -23.20 11.09 19.33
N ALA A 91 -23.33 9.93 19.99
CA ALA A 91 -23.91 9.83 21.31
C ALA A 91 -23.07 10.57 22.37
N GLU A 92 -21.73 10.53 22.25
CA GLU A 92 -20.82 11.29 23.11
C GLU A 92 -20.90 12.80 22.90
N LEU A 93 -21.16 13.25 21.67
CA LEU A 93 -21.21 14.66 21.28
C LEU A 93 -22.62 15.28 21.28
N ASP A 94 -23.61 14.61 21.89
CA ASP A 94 -25.01 15.07 22.02
C ASP A 94 -25.65 15.51 20.68
N GLY A 95 -25.44 14.73 19.61
CA GLY A 95 -26.20 14.89 18.36
C GLY A 95 -25.76 16.05 17.44
N VAL A 96 -24.65 16.73 17.72
CA VAL A 96 -24.09 17.77 16.82
C VAL A 96 -23.55 17.17 15.50
N TYR A 97 -23.37 15.85 15.47
CA TYR A 97 -22.79 15.10 14.37
C TYR A 97 -23.86 14.24 13.67
N LEU A 98 -23.91 14.28 12.33
CA LEU A 98 -24.92 13.58 11.54
C LEU A 98 -24.45 12.16 11.17
N ALA A 99 -25.33 11.16 11.26
CA ALA A 99 -25.03 9.76 10.91
C ALA A 99 -24.47 9.58 9.48
N VAL A 100 -24.84 10.47 8.55
CA VAL A 100 -24.32 10.47 7.17
C VAL A 100 -22.80 10.59 7.10
N TYR A 101 -22.15 11.17 8.11
CA TYR A 101 -20.71 11.37 8.08
C TYR A 101 -19.91 10.07 8.15
N GLY A 102 -20.46 9.01 8.76
CA GLY A 102 -19.77 7.72 8.72
C GLY A 102 -19.68 7.17 7.29
N GLU A 103 -20.75 7.24 6.50
CA GLU A 103 -20.71 6.83 5.10
C GLU A 103 -19.82 7.76 4.25
N VAL A 104 -19.81 9.06 4.56
CA VAL A 104 -18.93 10.02 3.89
C VAL A 104 -17.46 9.70 4.18
N ASP A 105 -17.11 9.44 5.43
CA ASP A 105 -15.73 9.14 5.86
C ASP A 105 -15.17 7.91 5.13
N VAL A 106 -15.93 6.81 5.08
CA VAL A 106 -15.52 5.61 4.33
C VAL A 106 -15.34 5.93 2.84
N ARG A 107 -16.29 6.63 2.21
CA ARG A 107 -16.22 6.96 0.77
C ARG A 107 -15.12 7.95 0.43
N ALA A 108 -14.83 8.90 1.32
CA ALA A 108 -13.82 9.94 1.17
C ALA A 108 -12.41 9.44 1.51
N SER A 109 -12.28 8.27 2.13
CA SER A 109 -11.00 7.72 2.61
C SER A 109 -9.88 7.68 1.55
N VAL A 110 -10.21 7.40 0.28
CA VAL A 110 -9.25 7.47 -0.84
C VAL A 110 -8.72 8.90 -1.04
N ALA A 111 -9.63 9.88 -1.03
CA ALA A 111 -9.26 11.29 -1.19
C ALA A 111 -8.45 11.81 0.00
N TYR A 112 -8.81 11.38 1.22
CA TYR A 112 -8.08 11.71 2.43
C TYR A 112 -6.66 11.12 2.44
N ALA A 113 -6.50 9.84 2.09
CA ALA A 113 -5.18 9.23 1.95
C ALA A 113 -4.32 9.96 0.91
N ALA A 114 -4.92 10.34 -0.23
CA ALA A 114 -4.25 11.15 -1.24
C ALA A 114 -3.84 12.53 -0.68
N LEU A 115 -4.67 13.17 0.14
CA LEU A 115 -4.33 14.43 0.80
C LEU A 115 -3.12 14.28 1.73
N GLN A 116 -3.05 13.20 2.52
CA GLN A 116 -1.91 12.95 3.42
C GLN A 116 -0.59 12.83 2.66
N ILE A 117 -0.59 12.16 1.50
CA ILE A 117 0.59 12.06 0.64
C ILE A 117 0.97 13.43 0.04
N ARG A 118 -0.02 14.21 -0.42
CA ARG A 118 0.22 15.56 -0.93
C ARG A 118 0.82 16.49 0.13
N GLN A 119 0.38 16.38 1.38
CA GLN A 119 0.83 17.27 2.46
C GLN A 119 2.31 17.08 2.83
N ARG A 120 2.88 15.89 2.63
CA ARG A 120 4.31 15.61 2.86
C ARG A 120 5.19 15.78 1.62
N ALA A 121 4.59 16.02 0.46
CA ALA A 121 5.29 16.17 -0.81
C ALA A 121 5.86 17.58 -1.00
N ALA A 122 7.03 17.67 -1.63
CA ALA A 122 7.59 18.93 -2.11
C ALA A 122 7.00 19.33 -3.48
N SER A 123 6.74 18.34 -4.34
CA SER A 123 6.04 18.51 -5.62
C SER A 123 5.21 17.29 -5.97
N VAL A 124 4.18 17.50 -6.78
CA VAL A 124 3.29 16.46 -7.29
C VAL A 124 3.42 16.41 -8.81
N GLU A 125 3.90 15.31 -9.35
CA GLU A 125 4.14 15.14 -10.80
C GLU A 125 2.99 14.42 -11.50
N TYR A 126 2.25 13.57 -10.78
CA TYR A 126 1.05 12.90 -11.27
C TYR A 126 0.00 12.82 -10.16
N ASP A 127 -1.25 13.13 -10.48
CA ASP A 127 -2.37 13.13 -9.54
C ASP A 127 -3.66 12.91 -10.33
N ASN A 128 -4.15 11.66 -10.37
CA ASN A 128 -5.34 11.35 -11.15
C ASN A 128 -6.08 10.11 -10.64
N TYR A 129 -7.33 10.01 -11.08
CA TYR A 129 -8.13 8.80 -10.98
C TYR A 129 -7.36 7.61 -11.56
N HIS A 130 -7.46 6.49 -10.88
CA HIS A 130 -6.85 5.24 -11.28
C HIS A 130 -7.86 4.10 -11.16
N TYR A 131 -7.60 3.00 -11.86
CA TYR A 131 -8.49 1.86 -11.91
C TYR A 131 -7.68 0.60 -12.14
N ILE A 132 -7.86 -0.38 -11.27
CA ILE A 132 -7.20 -1.68 -11.41
C ILE A 132 -8.14 -2.79 -10.94
N GLY A 133 -8.18 -3.90 -11.67
CA GLY A 133 -8.92 -5.09 -11.21
C GLY A 133 -10.41 -4.85 -10.91
N ARG A 134 -11.05 -3.88 -11.58
CA ARG A 134 -12.45 -3.44 -11.31
C ARG A 134 -12.68 -2.67 -10.02
N VAL A 135 -11.60 -2.15 -9.44
CA VAL A 135 -11.65 -1.28 -8.26
C VAL A 135 -11.23 0.12 -8.69
N ASP A 136 -12.11 1.08 -8.45
CA ASP A 136 -11.82 2.51 -8.59
C ASP A 136 -10.79 2.92 -7.54
N GLY A 137 -9.93 3.85 -7.91
CA GLY A 137 -8.89 4.33 -7.02
C GLY A 137 -8.30 5.63 -7.48
N HIS A 138 -7.15 5.93 -6.89
CA HIS A 138 -6.39 7.15 -7.16
C HIS A 138 -4.92 6.81 -7.26
N GLN A 139 -4.16 7.56 -8.05
CA GLN A 139 -2.71 7.39 -8.17
C GLN A 139 -2.01 8.73 -8.03
N LEU A 140 -0.90 8.71 -7.29
CA LEU A 140 -0.04 9.87 -7.02
C LEU A 140 1.42 9.53 -7.29
N HIS A 141 2.11 10.40 -8.02
CA HIS A 141 3.57 10.42 -8.07
C HIS A 141 4.02 11.75 -7.49
N THR A 142 4.88 11.71 -6.47
CA THR A 142 5.40 12.90 -5.80
C THR A 142 6.91 12.84 -5.62
N THR A 143 7.53 14.01 -5.53
CA THR A 143 8.88 14.17 -4.98
C THR A 143 8.77 14.73 -3.56
N ASN A 144 9.43 14.07 -2.60
CA ASN A 144 9.45 14.46 -1.19
C ASN A 144 10.55 15.52 -0.94
N HIS A 145 10.51 16.16 0.24
CA HIS A 145 11.47 17.21 0.60
C HIS A 145 12.93 16.76 0.66
N ASP A 146 13.18 15.48 0.94
CA ASP A 146 14.51 14.86 0.96
C ASP A 146 14.98 14.40 -0.44
N GLY A 147 14.17 14.62 -1.48
CA GLY A 147 14.44 14.23 -2.86
C GLY A 147 14.03 12.80 -3.22
N THR A 148 13.57 11.99 -2.26
CA THR A 148 12.96 10.68 -2.56
C THR A 148 11.68 10.85 -3.37
N ARG A 149 11.27 9.80 -4.09
CA ARG A 149 10.04 9.81 -4.88
C ARG A 149 9.04 8.81 -4.32
N THR A 150 7.79 9.24 -4.21
CA THR A 150 6.67 8.39 -3.81
C THR A 150 5.85 8.01 -5.03
N TYR A 151 5.63 6.72 -5.24
CA TYR A 151 4.66 6.19 -6.21
C TYR A 151 3.55 5.49 -5.44
N ALA A 152 2.36 6.09 -5.40
CA ALA A 152 1.27 5.60 -4.58
C ALA A 152 0.00 5.29 -5.38
N GLY A 153 -0.69 4.23 -4.98
CA GLY A 153 -2.02 3.85 -5.43
C GLY A 153 -2.95 3.63 -4.24
N MET A 154 -4.16 4.18 -4.29
CA MET A 154 -5.14 4.10 -3.20
C MET A 154 -6.44 3.51 -3.72
N TYR A 155 -6.97 2.48 -3.04
CA TYR A 155 -8.16 1.75 -3.49
C TYR A 155 -9.05 1.40 -2.30
N LEU A 156 -10.36 1.60 -2.43
CA LEU A 156 -11.34 1.20 -1.43
C LEU A 156 -12.12 -0.01 -1.93
N LEU A 157 -12.08 -1.11 -1.18
CA LEU A 157 -12.83 -2.33 -1.50
C LEU A 157 -13.44 -2.92 -0.24
N GLU A 158 -14.77 -3.06 -0.23
CA GLU A 158 -15.53 -3.66 0.89
C GLU A 158 -15.14 -3.10 2.26
N SER A 159 -15.17 -1.76 2.40
CA SER A 159 -14.80 -1.03 3.62
C SER A 159 -13.35 -1.24 4.08
N LYS A 160 -12.45 -1.70 3.21
CA LYS A 160 -11.00 -1.69 3.46
C LYS A 160 -10.34 -0.75 2.46
N LEU A 161 -9.61 0.24 2.99
CA LEU A 161 -8.78 1.12 2.18
C LEU A 161 -7.38 0.52 2.10
N TYR A 162 -6.89 0.31 0.88
CA TYR A 162 -5.55 -0.13 0.58
C TYR A 162 -4.76 1.05 0.05
N VAL A 163 -3.70 1.44 0.75
CA VAL A 163 -2.75 2.48 0.33
C VAL A 163 -1.43 1.78 0.05
N ILE A 164 -1.09 1.65 -1.23
CA ILE A 164 0.18 1.10 -1.70
C ILE A 164 1.09 2.27 -1.99
N ASP A 165 2.30 2.27 -1.44
CA ASP A 165 3.27 3.35 -1.55
C ASP A 165 4.67 2.74 -1.73
N ALA A 166 5.37 3.15 -2.78
CA ALA A 166 6.80 2.93 -2.95
C ALA A 166 7.53 4.26 -2.82
N THR A 167 8.29 4.42 -1.74
CA THR A 167 9.18 5.57 -1.53
C THR A 167 10.61 5.15 -1.91
N VAL A 168 11.10 5.66 -3.04
CA VAL A 168 12.37 5.24 -3.65
C VAL A 168 13.42 6.34 -3.62
N ASN A 169 14.69 5.91 -3.58
CA ASN A 169 15.84 6.79 -3.56
C ASN A 169 15.91 7.69 -4.82
N PRO A 170 16.53 8.88 -4.73
CA PRO A 170 16.72 9.76 -5.88
C PRO A 170 17.44 9.05 -7.04
N GLY A 171 16.87 9.13 -8.24
CA GLY A 171 17.45 8.52 -9.45
C GLY A 171 17.09 7.05 -9.68
N THR A 172 16.40 6.40 -8.75
CA THR A 172 15.80 5.08 -8.99
C THR A 172 14.70 5.21 -10.06
N PRO A 173 14.74 4.42 -11.15
CA PRO A 173 13.66 4.41 -12.13
C PRO A 173 12.35 3.93 -11.49
N PRO A 174 11.18 4.39 -11.96
CA PRO A 174 9.91 3.77 -11.58
C PRO A 174 9.94 2.29 -11.96
N GLY A 175 9.67 1.43 -10.97
CA GLY A 175 9.54 -0.02 -11.13
C GLY A 175 8.19 -0.44 -11.70
#